data_AF-A0A922CWE9-F1
#
_entry.id   AF-A0A922CWE9-F1
#
_cell.length_a   1.000
_cell.length_b   1.000
_cell.length_c   1.000
_cell.angle_alpha   90.00
_cell.angle_beta   90.00
_cell.angle_gamma   90.00
#
_symmetry.space_group_name_H-M   'P 1'
#
loop_
_entity.id
_entity.type
_entity.pdbx_description
1 polymer ?
#
loop_
_entity_poly.entity_id
_entity_poly.type
_entity_poly.pdbx_seq_one_letter_code
_entity_poly.pdbx_strand_id
1 'polypeptide(L)' 'MIYNFDILFQTVDPNGKPTLSAHPARFSPEDKYSRQRIIIKKRFGLLLTLQPEPIS' A
#
# COMPACT_ATOMS: atom_id res chain seq x y z
N MET A 1 13.94 11.74 -28.79
CA MET A 1 13.11 11.56 -27.58
C MET A 1 14.02 11.61 -26.38
N ILE A 2 14.14 12.78 -25.77
CA ILE A 2 14.87 12.94 -24.50
C ILE A 2 13.84 12.68 -23.42
N TYR A 3 13.89 11.51 -22.77
CA TYR A 3 13.10 11.29 -21.56
C TYR A 3 13.70 12.18 -20.47
N ASN A 4 13.01 13.27 -20.13
CA ASN A 4 13.36 14.07 -18.96
C ASN A 4 13.23 13.18 -17.73
N PHE A 5 14.33 12.95 -17.02
CA PHE A 5 14.39 12.06 -15.84
C PHE A 5 13.46 12.57 -14.71
N ASP A 6 13.21 13.87 -14.69
CA ASP A 6 12.39 14.57 -13.69
C ASP A 6 10.91 14.15 -13.71
N ILE A 7 10.43 13.58 -14.82
CA ILE A 7 9.03 13.12 -14.94
C ILE A 7 8.84 11.71 -14.34
N LEU A 8 9.90 10.91 -14.23
CA LEU A 8 9.82 9.50 -13.86
C LEU A 8 9.67 9.28 -12.35
N PHE A 9 10.31 10.13 -11.53
CA PHE A 9 10.28 10.05 -10.07
C PHE A 9 9.75 11.36 -9.45
N GLN A 10 8.43 11.55 -9.56
CA GLN A 10 7.74 12.68 -8.94
C GLN A 10 7.22 12.30 -7.55
N THR A 11 7.18 13.27 -6.63
CA THR A 11 6.67 13.09 -5.26
C THR A 11 5.15 13.29 -5.16
N VAL A 12 4.54 13.87 -6.19
CA VAL A 12 3.10 14.13 -6.29
C VAL A 12 2.56 13.60 -7.62
N ASP A 13 1.35 13.06 -7.60
CA ASP A 13 0.64 12.59 -8.78
C ASP A 13 -0.09 13.76 -9.49
N PRO A 14 -0.63 13.56 -10.71
CA PRO A 14 -1.37 14.60 -11.43
C PRO A 14 -2.61 15.13 -10.70
N ASN A 15 -3.10 14.42 -9.68
CA ASN A 15 -4.23 14.83 -8.83
C ASN A 15 -3.78 15.52 -7.54
N GLY A 16 -2.47 15.77 -7.37
CA GLY A 16 -1.88 16.38 -6.18
C GLY A 16 -1.72 15.44 -4.97
N LYS A 17 -1.88 14.12 -5.14
CA LYS A 17 -1.67 13.13 -4.08
C LYS A 17 -0.20 12.71 -4.00
N PRO A 18 0.33 12.40 -2.80
CA PRO A 18 1.70 11.92 -2.68
C PRO A 18 1.87 10.56 -3.39
N THR A 19 2.98 10.39 -4.09
CA THR A 19 3.35 9.12 -4.72
C THR A 19 3.92 8.14 -3.69
N LEU A 20 3.79 6.84 -3.98
CA LEU A 20 4.30 5.75 -3.14
C LEU A 20 5.22 4.85 -3.95
N SER A 21 6.13 4.13 -3.27
CA SER A 21 6.99 3.16 -3.93
C SER A 21 6.16 2.05 -4.57
N ALA A 22 6.44 1.76 -5.84
CA ALA A 22 5.79 0.66 -6.56
C ALA A 22 6.26 -0.74 -6.08
N HIS A 23 7.39 -0.81 -5.37
CA HIS A 23 7.89 -2.05 -4.80
C HIS A 23 6.94 -2.59 -3.71
N PRO A 24 6.63 -3.90 -3.71
CA PRO A 24 5.81 -4.49 -2.67
C PRO A 24 6.51 -4.41 -1.32
N ALA A 25 5.74 -4.41 -0.24
CA ALA A 25 6.27 -4.52 1.11
C ALA A 25 7.11 -5.82 1.25
N ARG A 26 8.31 -5.70 1.83
CA ARG A 26 9.21 -6.84 2.03
C ARG A 26 8.58 -7.87 2.97
N PHE A 27 8.62 -9.14 2.57
CA PHE A 27 8.23 -10.25 3.43
C PHE A 27 9.28 -10.48 4.52
N SER A 28 8.82 -10.64 5.77
CA SER A 28 9.64 -11.05 6.90
C SER A 28 9.03 -12.33 7.48
N PRO A 29 9.76 -13.45 7.51
CA PRO A 29 9.23 -14.71 8.04
C PRO A 29 8.78 -14.62 9.50
N GLU A 30 9.50 -13.89 10.34
CA GLU A 30 9.20 -13.75 11.77
C GLU A 30 7.98 -12.84 12.02
N ASP A 31 7.78 -11.84 11.17
CA ASP A 31 6.68 -10.88 11.26
C ASP A 31 6.38 -10.38 12.69
N LYS A 32 7.42 -9.87 13.37
CA LYS A 32 7.39 -9.40 14.76
C LYS A 32 6.25 -8.41 15.08
N TYR A 33 5.78 -7.66 14.09
CA TYR A 33 4.72 -6.66 14.23
C TYR A 33 3.34 -7.10 13.68
N SER A 34 3.16 -8.40 13.45
CA SER A 34 1.90 -9.01 12.98
C SER A 34 0.70 -8.61 13.84
N ARG A 35 0.84 -8.70 15.17
CA ARG A 35 -0.22 -8.37 16.13
C ARG A 35 -0.72 -6.94 15.98
N GLN A 36 0.21 -5.97 15.90
CA GLN A 36 -0.10 -4.55 15.74
C GLN A 36 -0.79 -4.30 14.40
N ARG A 37 -0.29 -4.91 13.33
CA ARG A 37 -0.88 -4.80 11.99
C ARG A 37 -2.32 -5.31 11.96
N ILE A 38 -2.60 -6.45 12.59
CA ILE A 38 -3.96 -7.01 12.66
C ILE A 38 -4.88 -6.11 13.48
N ILE A 39 -4.43 -5.61 14.64
CA ILE A 39 -5.23 -4.71 15.49
C ILE A 39 -5.62 -3.44 14.73
N ILE A 40 -4.67 -2.80 14.04
CA ILE A 40 -4.92 -1.60 13.25
C ILE A 40 -5.93 -1.90 12.13
N LYS A 41 -5.73 -2.99 11.38
CA LYS A 41 -6.68 -3.39 10.33
C LYS A 41 -8.09 -3.61 10.86
N LYS A 42 -8.24 -4.25 12.04
CA LYS A 42 -9.55 -4.44 12.68
C LYS A 42 -10.21 -3.11 13.07
N ARG A 43 -9.45 -2.18 13.67
CA ARG A 43 -9.97 -0.86 14.08
C ARG A 43 -10.55 -0.04 12.93
N PHE A 44 -9.95 -0.16 11.74
CA PHE A 44 -10.39 0.56 10.54
C PHE A 44 -11.29 -0.28 9.62
N GLY A 45 -11.68 -1.49 10.01
CA GLY A 45 -12.53 -2.36 9.16
C GLY A 45 -11.84 -2.85 7.88
N LEU A 46 -10.50 -2.83 7.82
CA LEU A 46 -9.69 -3.21 6.65
C LEU A 46 -9.25 -4.67 6.66
N LEU A 47 -9.81 -5.49 7.55
CA LEU A 47 -9.48 -6.90 7.62
C LEU A 47 -10.27 -7.66 6.55
N LEU A 48 -9.56 -8.26 5.58
CA LEU A 48 -10.16 -8.96 4.44
C LEU A 48 -11.15 -10.06 4.86
N THR A 49 -10.90 -10.75 5.97
CA THR A 49 -11.79 -11.79 6.49
C THR A 49 -13.12 -11.27 7.05
N LEU A 50 -13.29 -9.96 7.18
CA LEU A 50 -14.54 -9.31 7.60
C LEU A 50 -15.31 -8.71 6.44
N GLN A 51 -14.74 -8.72 5.22
CA GLN A 51 -15.45 -8.22 4.05
C GLN A 51 -16.42 -9.28 3.52
N PRO A 52 -17.59 -8.87 2.98
CA PRO A 52 -18.49 -9.80 2.32
C PRO A 52 -17.76 -10.48 1.16
N GLU A 53 -18.13 -11.72 0.85
CA GLU A 53 -17.58 -12.42 -0.30
C GLU A 53 -17.79 -11.58 -1.57
N PRO A 54 -16.78 -11.48 -2.46
CA PRO A 54 -16.95 -10.78 -3.71
C PRO A 54 -18.08 -11.47 -4.49
N ILE A 55 -19.05 -10.67 -4.93
CA ILE A 55 -20.12 -11.15 -5.80
C ILE A 55 -19.45 -11.58 -7.11
N SER A 56 -19.53 -12.88 -7.42
CA SER A 56 -18.98 -13.50 -8.63
C SER A 56 -19.80 -13.16 -9.86
#